data_AF-A0A8H6E838-F1
#
_entry.id   AF-A0A8H6E838-F1
#
_cell.length_a   1.000
_cell.length_b   1.000
_cell.length_c   1.000
_cell.angle_alpha   90.00
_cell.angle_beta   90.00
_cell.angle_gamma   90.00
#
_symmetry.space_group_name_H-M   'P 1'
#
loop_
_entity.id
_entity.type
_entity.pdbx_description
1 polymer ?
#
loop_
_entity_poly.entity_id
_entity_poly.type
_entity_poly.pdbx_seq_one_letter_code
_entity_poly.pdbx_strand_id
1 'polypeptide(L)'
;MQSSEGCESSPRTPTHRARLLLDVIQKEKEDEGKVVSSKPVHSVLKGVRPAVTASSARLGALTLTSTVGHNSAFYHLTKAERRRLGGGEDQAISLLVTIVPLYFVLWQLLGGLGVGAYIASKKATITESNGINPWWAGFFFAISAFNNSGLSLVDANMIPFRSSIYMLITMGLLILAGNSCYPIFLRSILYTLLLMLPDNDYFHGYRETLRFLLVYPRRCYTNLFPARHTWWLLCAVVVLNGIDWIAFEVLNIDNPAVTGIPPGTRTLDGLFQALCVRNGGFYVIAMPSLQIGTQVIYVVMMYISVYPVVITMRSTNVYEERSLGIYAEELPAGLDYRNPEQEGLPTPALSTRFYFIQQQLRAQLAHDLWWLALAIVIVSIVEAGSFTRDPVTYSVFNIIFETISAYGCVGITTGLPDQAYSFSGGWHSFSKLVLCAVMLRGRHRSLPVAIDKAIMLPGDHLACVEEEDAHIRMERALERGYENV
;
A
#
# COMPACT_ATOMS: atom_id res chain seq x y z
N MET A 1 -2.33 -11.86 -76.36
CA MET A 1 -3.70 -11.96 -76.89
C MET A 1 -4.60 -11.24 -75.90
N GLN A 2 -4.97 -9.99 -76.20
CA GLN A 2 -6.31 -9.61 -76.73
C GLN A 2 -7.42 -9.97 -75.73
N SER A 3 -8.38 -9.12 -75.36
CA SER A 3 -8.77 -7.75 -75.69
C SER A 3 -10.06 -7.47 -74.88
N SER A 4 -10.17 -6.31 -74.22
CA SER A 4 -11.21 -5.27 -74.43
C SER A 4 -12.66 -5.54 -74.00
N GLU A 5 -13.24 -4.51 -73.35
CA GLU A 5 -14.64 -4.10 -73.10
C GLU A 5 -14.90 -3.96 -71.59
N GLY A 6 -15.22 -2.79 -70.99
CA GLY A 6 -15.80 -1.55 -71.48
C GLY A 6 -17.23 -1.43 -70.93
N CYS A 7 -17.45 -0.64 -69.86
CA CYS A 7 -18.75 0.03 -69.65
C CYS A 7 -18.66 1.20 -68.64
N GLU A 8 -19.29 2.29 -69.04
CA GLU A 8 -19.34 3.63 -68.45
C GLU A 8 -20.25 3.78 -67.21
N SER A 9 -20.08 4.97 -66.64
CA SER A 9 -20.70 5.68 -65.53
C SER A 9 -22.23 5.89 -65.52
N SER A 10 -22.83 5.86 -64.31
CA SER A 10 -23.89 6.80 -63.86
C SER A 10 -24.06 6.74 -62.32
N PRO A 11 -24.54 7.81 -61.63
CA PRO A 11 -24.13 8.16 -60.27
C PRO A 11 -24.97 7.47 -59.19
N ARG A 12 -24.33 6.97 -58.14
CA ARG A 12 -25.02 6.56 -56.91
C ARG A 12 -25.12 7.73 -55.95
N THR A 13 -26.35 8.02 -55.58
CA THR A 13 -26.82 8.97 -54.57
C THR A 13 -26.07 8.84 -53.24
N PRO A 14 -25.77 9.96 -52.55
CA PRO A 14 -25.13 9.91 -51.25
C PRO A 14 -26.07 9.30 -50.21
N THR A 15 -25.54 8.36 -49.44
CA THR A 15 -26.22 7.62 -48.38
C THR A 15 -26.68 8.55 -47.25
N HIS A 16 -27.79 8.18 -46.60
CA HIS A 16 -28.49 8.91 -45.54
C HIS A 16 -27.60 9.45 -44.40
N ARG A 17 -26.43 8.84 -44.18
CA ARG A 17 -25.44 9.24 -43.18
C ARG A 17 -24.66 10.51 -43.55
N ALA A 18 -24.43 10.75 -44.84
CA ALA A 18 -23.75 11.95 -45.33
C ALA A 18 -24.67 13.20 -45.28
N ARG A 19 -25.98 13.00 -45.42
CA ARG A 19 -26.98 14.07 -45.32
C ARG A 19 -27.14 14.56 -43.88
N LEU A 20 -27.15 13.65 -42.91
CA LEU A 20 -27.17 13.98 -41.46
C LEU A 20 -25.92 14.75 -41.01
N LEU A 21 -24.74 14.42 -41.55
CA LEU A 21 -23.50 15.15 -41.24
C LEU A 21 -23.50 16.56 -41.83
N LEU A 22 -24.05 16.75 -43.03
CA LEU A 22 -24.21 18.07 -43.64
C LEU A 22 -25.24 18.93 -42.90
N ASP A 23 -26.37 18.36 -42.46
CA ASP A 23 -27.37 19.09 -41.67
C ASP A 23 -26.85 19.51 -40.30
N VAL A 24 -26.00 18.70 -39.65
CA VAL A 24 -25.36 19.06 -38.37
C VAL A 24 -24.35 20.19 -38.56
N ILE A 25 -23.53 20.13 -39.63
CA ILE A 25 -22.55 21.18 -39.95
C ILE A 25 -23.24 22.49 -40.37
N GLN A 26 -24.41 22.42 -41.03
CA GLN A 26 -25.19 23.61 -41.38
C GLN A 26 -25.87 24.24 -40.17
N LYS A 27 -26.31 23.43 -39.20
CA LYS A 27 -26.91 23.92 -37.94
C LYS A 27 -25.88 24.58 -37.03
N GLU A 28 -24.64 24.07 -37.00
CA GLU A 28 -23.53 24.69 -36.26
C GLU A 28 -23.14 26.07 -36.84
N LYS A 29 -23.28 26.26 -38.16
CA LYS A 29 -23.03 27.57 -38.81
C LYS A 29 -24.16 28.59 -38.67
N GLU A 30 -25.39 28.18 -38.38
CA GLU A 30 -26.50 29.11 -38.13
C GLU A 30 -26.51 29.66 -36.70
N ASP A 31 -25.95 28.93 -35.72
CA ASP A 31 -25.90 29.37 -34.31
C ASP A 31 -24.71 30.31 -33.99
N GLU A 32 -23.66 30.37 -34.83
CA GLU A 32 -22.58 31.37 -34.70
C GLU A 32 -23.01 32.81 -35.09
N GLY A 33 -24.22 33.00 -35.62
CA GLY A 33 -24.68 34.27 -36.18
C GLY A 33 -25.55 35.17 -35.28
N LYS A 34 -25.89 34.78 -34.04
CA LYS A 34 -26.83 35.56 -33.20
C LYS A 34 -26.16 36.19 -31.97
N VAL A 35 -25.56 37.36 -32.18
CA VAL A 35 -25.33 38.36 -31.13
C VAL A 35 -26.64 39.09 -30.85
N VAL A 36 -27.26 38.87 -29.69
CA VAL A 36 -28.33 39.73 -29.17
C VAL A 36 -28.11 40.02 -27.68
N SER A 37 -28.02 41.31 -27.40
CA SER A 37 -27.87 41.96 -26.08
C SER A 37 -29.16 41.86 -25.23
N SER A 38 -29.04 41.51 -23.94
CA SER A 38 -29.99 41.97 -22.91
C SER A 38 -29.36 42.01 -21.50
N LYS A 39 -29.91 42.90 -20.67
CA LYS A 39 -29.38 43.59 -19.47
C LYS A 39 -29.18 42.74 -18.20
N PRO A 40 -28.43 43.23 -17.18
CA PRO A 40 -28.16 42.49 -15.95
C PRO A 40 -29.31 42.61 -14.94
N VAL A 41 -29.71 41.49 -14.33
CA VAL A 41 -30.62 41.47 -13.19
C VAL A 41 -29.85 41.05 -11.94
N HIS A 42 -29.62 42.03 -11.08
CA HIS A 42 -29.17 41.85 -9.70
C HIS A 42 -30.36 41.48 -8.80
N SER A 43 -30.10 40.66 -7.77
CA SER A 43 -31.01 40.21 -6.70
C SER A 43 -32.07 39.21 -7.16
N VAL A 44 -32.15 37.99 -6.64
CA VAL A 44 -32.52 37.62 -5.27
C VAL A 44 -32.04 36.19 -5.01
N LEU A 45 -31.21 35.98 -3.97
CA LEU A 45 -31.16 34.80 -3.09
C LEU A 45 -30.03 35.01 -2.06
N LYS A 46 -30.33 35.85 -1.07
CA LYS A 46 -29.62 35.87 0.20
C LYS A 46 -30.08 34.66 1.00
N GLY A 47 -29.15 33.85 1.46
CA GLY A 47 -29.31 33.10 2.70
C GLY A 47 -29.23 31.60 2.61
N VAL A 48 -28.02 31.05 2.39
CA VAL A 48 -27.51 29.89 3.13
C VAL A 48 -26.00 30.07 3.24
N ARG A 49 -25.48 30.32 4.46
CA ARG A 49 -24.05 30.23 4.76
C ARG A 49 -23.76 28.79 5.20
N PRO A 50 -22.87 28.03 4.55
CA PRO A 50 -22.21 26.93 5.23
C PRO A 50 -20.99 27.49 5.97
N ALA A 51 -21.09 27.50 7.29
CA ALA A 51 -19.96 27.72 8.18
C ALA A 51 -19.07 26.46 8.18
N VAL A 52 -17.96 26.49 7.45
CA VAL A 52 -16.83 25.57 7.66
C VAL A 52 -15.55 26.40 7.67
N THR A 53 -15.20 26.84 8.88
CA THR A 53 -13.84 26.92 9.45
C THR A 53 -12.66 27.08 8.49
N ALA A 54 -12.30 28.34 8.27
CA ALA A 54 -10.95 28.91 8.43
C ALA A 54 -9.77 27.93 8.61
N SER A 55 -9.31 27.32 7.52
CA SER A 55 -7.92 26.84 7.38
C SER A 55 -7.42 26.81 5.93
N SER A 56 -8.22 27.24 4.95
CA SER A 56 -7.82 27.33 3.53
C SER A 56 -7.30 28.73 3.13
N ALA A 57 -7.39 29.71 4.02
CA ALA A 57 -7.01 31.09 3.75
C ALA A 57 -5.54 31.34 4.14
N ARG A 58 -4.60 30.77 3.37
CA ARG A 58 -3.22 31.25 3.18
C ARG A 58 -2.49 30.42 2.12
N LEU A 59 -3.08 30.31 0.94
CA LEU A 59 -2.40 29.88 -0.28
C LEU A 59 -2.24 31.13 -1.18
N GLY A 60 -1.23 31.94 -0.89
CA GLY A 60 -0.84 33.01 -1.81
C GLY A 60 -0.27 32.36 -3.07
N ALA A 61 -0.94 32.56 -4.21
CA ALA A 61 -0.57 32.14 -5.57
C ALA A 61 -1.11 30.80 -6.13
N LEU A 62 -2.18 30.22 -5.58
CA LEU A 62 -2.91 29.10 -6.21
C LEU A 62 -4.43 29.28 -6.09
N THR A 63 -4.96 30.38 -6.62
CA THR A 63 -6.41 30.52 -6.88
C THR A 63 -6.75 29.78 -8.17
N LEU A 64 -6.82 28.45 -8.09
CA LEU A 64 -7.51 27.64 -9.09
C LEU A 64 -9.00 27.82 -8.87
N THR A 65 -9.71 28.40 -9.85
CA THR A 65 -11.17 28.63 -9.84
C THR A 65 -11.97 27.32 -10.05
N SER A 66 -11.35 26.17 -9.76
CA SER A 66 -11.91 24.85 -10.00
C SER A 66 -12.43 24.24 -8.70
N THR A 67 -13.59 23.60 -8.76
CA THR A 67 -14.11 22.76 -7.68
C THR A 67 -13.17 21.56 -7.49
N VAL A 68 -12.34 21.58 -6.44
CA VAL A 68 -11.46 20.46 -6.10
C VAL A 68 -12.34 19.32 -5.59
N GLY A 69 -12.45 18.25 -6.39
CA GLY A 69 -13.17 17.04 -6.02
C GLY A 69 -12.44 16.19 -4.98
N HIS A 70 -13.11 15.13 -4.52
CA HIS A 70 -12.51 14.13 -3.63
C HIS A 70 -11.26 13.49 -4.28
N ASN A 71 -10.24 13.19 -3.47
CA ASN A 71 -8.98 12.55 -3.91
C ASN A 71 -8.23 13.26 -5.05
N SER A 72 -8.17 14.60 -5.04
CA SER A 72 -7.35 15.40 -5.97
C SER A 72 -7.79 15.36 -7.44
N ALA A 73 -9.04 15.03 -7.70
CA ALA A 73 -9.65 15.20 -9.01
C ALA A 73 -9.98 16.69 -9.22
N PHE A 74 -9.37 17.31 -10.23
CA PHE A 74 -9.67 18.68 -10.62
C PHE A 74 -10.58 18.62 -11.84
N TYR A 75 -11.69 19.37 -11.80
CA TYR A 75 -12.67 19.41 -12.87
C TYR A 75 -12.70 20.81 -13.52
N HIS A 76 -13.10 20.86 -14.79
CA HIS A 76 -13.25 22.11 -15.55
C HIS A 76 -12.00 23.00 -15.55
N LEU A 77 -10.80 22.43 -15.70
CA LEU A 77 -9.60 23.27 -15.87
C LEU A 77 -9.56 23.84 -17.27
N THR A 78 -9.30 25.15 -17.34
CA THR A 78 -8.85 25.75 -18.59
C THR A 78 -7.52 25.14 -19.04
N LYS A 79 -7.23 25.16 -20.35
CA LYS A 79 -5.94 24.67 -20.90
C LYS A 79 -4.73 25.32 -20.22
N ALA A 80 -4.86 26.58 -19.76
CA ALA A 80 -3.83 27.31 -19.03
C ALA A 80 -3.63 26.81 -17.60
N GLU A 81 -4.71 26.57 -16.84
CA GLU A 81 -4.65 25.98 -15.50
C GLU A 81 -4.10 24.56 -15.52
N ARG A 82 -4.43 23.79 -16.56
CA ARG A 82 -3.91 22.42 -16.77
C ARG A 82 -2.39 22.40 -16.96
N ARG A 83 -1.84 23.34 -17.75
CA ARG A 83 -0.39 23.47 -17.94
C ARG A 83 0.33 23.87 -16.65
N ARG A 84 -0.28 24.73 -15.83
CA ARG A 84 0.28 25.11 -14.52
C ARG A 84 0.28 23.94 -13.54
N LEU A 85 -0.79 23.14 -13.53
CA LEU A 85 -0.90 21.94 -12.69
C LEU A 85 0.15 20.89 -13.09
N GLY A 86 0.30 20.62 -14.39
CA GLY A 86 1.33 19.73 -14.93
C GLY A 86 2.76 20.18 -14.58
N GLY A 87 3.04 21.49 -14.65
CA GLY A 87 4.34 22.03 -14.23
C GLY A 87 4.65 21.80 -12.74
N GLY A 88 3.64 21.82 -11.87
CA GLY A 88 3.79 21.47 -10.45
C GLY A 88 4.03 19.97 -10.22
N GLU A 89 3.35 19.11 -10.99
CA GLU A 89 3.56 17.65 -10.97
C GLU A 89 4.96 17.27 -11.42
N ASP A 90 5.46 17.84 -12.52
CA ASP A 90 6.78 17.55 -13.06
C ASP A 90 7.89 17.92 -12.05
N GLN A 91 7.74 19.06 -11.37
CA GLN A 91 8.66 19.47 -10.30
C GLN A 91 8.60 18.52 -9.09
N ALA A 92 7.39 18.09 -8.70
CA ALA A 92 7.20 17.17 -7.59
C ALA A 92 7.79 15.78 -7.87
N ILE A 93 7.59 15.28 -9.08
CA ILE A 93 8.17 14.00 -9.55
C ILE A 93 9.70 14.11 -9.60
N SER A 94 10.25 15.20 -10.15
CA SER A 94 11.70 15.44 -10.22
C SER A 94 12.36 15.43 -8.83
N LEU A 95 11.71 16.05 -7.84
CA LEU A 95 12.16 16.03 -6.45
C LEU A 95 12.12 14.61 -5.87
N LEU A 96 11.04 13.87 -6.15
CA LEU A 96 10.86 12.52 -5.64
C LEU A 96 11.86 11.52 -6.25
N VAL A 97 12.20 11.67 -7.54
CA VAL A 97 13.25 10.91 -8.23
C VAL A 97 14.60 11.04 -7.53
N THR A 98 14.84 12.15 -6.83
CA THR A 98 16.08 12.34 -6.05
C THR A 98 15.93 11.76 -4.63
N ILE A 99 14.81 12.02 -3.96
CA ILE A 99 14.60 11.63 -2.55
C ILE A 99 14.47 10.11 -2.37
N VAL A 100 13.77 9.41 -3.27
CA VAL A 100 13.49 7.96 -3.09
C VAL A 100 14.77 7.11 -3.18
N PRO A 101 15.63 7.27 -4.21
CA PRO A 101 16.91 6.56 -4.24
C PRO A 101 17.84 6.96 -3.09
N LEU A 102 17.86 8.25 -2.72
CA LEU A 102 18.64 8.72 -1.57
C LEU A 102 18.19 8.03 -0.28
N TYR A 103 16.88 7.95 -0.05
CA TYR A 103 16.29 7.22 1.08
C TYR A 103 16.73 5.76 1.08
N PHE A 104 16.58 5.07 -0.05
CA PHE A 104 16.95 3.66 -0.20
C PHE A 104 18.42 3.40 0.14
N VAL A 105 19.34 4.19 -0.41
CA VAL A 105 20.78 4.04 -0.21
C VAL A 105 21.20 4.46 1.21
N LEU A 106 20.68 5.58 1.71
CA LEU A 106 21.09 6.14 3.01
C LEU A 106 20.71 5.20 4.17
N TRP A 107 19.50 4.64 4.17
CA TRP A 107 19.07 3.72 5.24
C TRP A 107 19.92 2.45 5.28
N GLN A 108 20.24 1.87 4.12
CA GLN A 108 21.08 0.68 4.02
C GLN A 108 22.54 0.98 4.38
N LEU A 109 23.09 2.10 3.93
CA LEU A 109 24.47 2.48 4.19
C LEU A 109 24.68 2.84 5.66
N LEU A 110 23.82 3.69 6.25
CA LEU A 110 23.92 4.05 7.67
C LEU A 110 23.64 2.87 8.58
N GLY A 111 22.63 2.05 8.24
CA GLY A 111 22.33 0.82 8.97
C GLY A 111 23.47 -0.19 8.90
N GLY A 112 24.04 -0.40 7.70
CA GLY A 112 25.17 -1.30 7.47
C GLY A 112 26.44 -0.86 8.19
N LEU A 113 26.75 0.44 8.17
CA LEU A 113 27.87 1.00 8.93
C LEU A 113 27.67 0.85 10.44
N GLY A 114 26.47 1.15 10.95
CA GLY A 114 26.16 1.05 12.38
C GLY A 114 26.22 -0.39 12.89
N VAL A 115 25.53 -1.30 12.20
CA VAL A 115 25.52 -2.73 12.53
C VAL A 115 26.91 -3.35 12.34
N GLY A 116 27.59 -3.05 11.23
CA GLY A 116 28.93 -3.54 10.93
C GLY A 116 29.96 -3.11 11.98
N ALA A 117 29.95 -1.82 12.38
CA ALA A 117 30.83 -1.33 13.43
C ALA A 117 30.55 -1.99 14.79
N TYR A 118 29.28 -2.27 15.10
CA TYR A 118 28.91 -2.94 16.34
C TYR A 118 29.37 -4.41 16.38
N ILE A 119 29.15 -5.16 15.31
CA ILE A 119 29.58 -6.56 15.23
C ILE A 119 31.11 -6.63 15.29
N ALA A 120 31.81 -5.81 14.51
CA ALA A 120 33.27 -5.77 14.49
C ALA A 120 33.89 -5.42 15.86
N SER A 121 33.25 -4.54 16.65
CA SER A 121 33.79 -4.11 17.94
C SER A 121 33.44 -5.04 19.11
N LYS A 122 32.22 -5.59 19.15
CA LYS A 122 31.71 -6.30 20.35
C LYS A 122 31.40 -7.78 20.15
N LYS A 123 31.22 -8.25 18.91
CA LYS A 123 30.71 -9.60 18.60
C LYS A 123 31.41 -10.28 17.41
N ALA A 124 32.64 -9.86 17.09
CA ALA A 124 33.39 -10.34 15.93
C ALA A 124 33.59 -11.86 15.93
N THR A 125 33.79 -12.45 17.12
CA THR A 125 34.00 -13.90 17.30
C THR A 125 32.85 -14.76 16.75
N ILE A 126 31.61 -14.26 16.78
CA ILE A 126 30.42 -15.00 16.30
C ILE A 126 30.40 -15.09 14.77
N THR A 127 30.86 -14.04 14.10
CA THR A 127 30.95 -14.01 12.63
C THR A 127 32.21 -14.72 12.15
N GLU A 128 33.31 -14.59 12.87
CA GLU A 128 34.58 -15.25 12.57
C GLU A 128 34.50 -16.77 12.74
N SER A 129 33.73 -17.27 13.72
CA SER A 129 33.50 -18.71 13.87
C SER A 129 32.78 -19.34 12.68
N ASN A 130 32.00 -18.54 11.94
CA ASN A 130 31.35 -18.96 10.70
C ASN A 130 32.22 -18.67 9.46
N GLY A 131 33.45 -18.17 9.63
CA GLY A 131 34.36 -17.82 8.53
C GLY A 131 34.00 -16.54 7.78
N ILE A 132 33.20 -15.65 8.37
CA ILE A 132 32.65 -14.47 7.70
C ILE A 132 33.24 -13.19 8.28
N ASN A 133 33.58 -12.24 7.41
CA ASN A 133 34.05 -10.93 7.83
C ASN A 133 32.95 -10.18 8.63
N PRO A 134 33.25 -9.68 9.85
CA PRO A 134 32.28 -8.98 10.70
C PRO A 134 31.59 -7.78 10.02
N TRP A 135 32.33 -7.00 9.22
CA TRP A 135 31.78 -5.85 8.52
C TRP A 135 30.82 -6.28 7.42
N TRP A 136 31.20 -7.29 6.62
CA TRP A 136 30.35 -7.83 5.57
C TRP A 136 29.06 -8.41 6.15
N ALA A 137 29.17 -9.15 7.25
CA ALA A 137 28.01 -9.67 7.97
C ALA A 137 27.06 -8.54 8.39
N GLY A 138 27.59 -7.44 8.93
CA GLY A 138 26.75 -6.31 9.34
C GLY A 138 26.07 -5.59 8.19
N PHE A 139 26.76 -5.36 7.07
CA PHE A 139 26.15 -4.81 5.86
C PHE A 139 25.04 -5.71 5.33
N PHE A 140 25.29 -7.02 5.26
CA PHE A 140 24.30 -7.98 4.79
C PHE A 140 23.06 -8.03 5.70
N PHE A 141 23.26 -8.04 7.02
CA PHE A 141 22.15 -7.98 7.98
C PHE A 141 21.31 -6.71 7.80
N ALA A 142 21.94 -5.55 7.65
CA ALA A 142 21.22 -4.30 7.44
C ALA A 142 20.42 -4.28 6.12
N ILE A 143 21.03 -4.72 5.02
CA ILE A 143 20.36 -4.80 3.72
C ILE A 143 19.18 -5.78 3.76
N SER A 144 19.38 -6.95 4.39
CA SER A 144 18.35 -7.97 4.55
C SER A 144 17.19 -7.50 5.44
N ALA A 145 17.48 -6.78 6.53
CA ALA A 145 16.49 -6.15 7.40
C ALA A 145 15.67 -5.09 6.69
N PHE A 146 16.32 -4.17 5.99
CA PHE A 146 15.64 -3.09 5.28
C PHE A 146 14.77 -3.62 4.12
N ASN A 147 15.23 -4.65 3.42
CA ASN A 147 14.48 -5.26 2.33
C ASN A 147 13.47 -6.32 2.81
N ASN A 148 13.29 -6.50 4.12
CA ASN A 148 12.34 -7.46 4.69
C ASN A 148 12.58 -8.90 4.14
N SER A 149 13.84 -9.30 4.00
CA SER A 149 14.24 -10.56 3.36
C SER A 149 14.43 -11.72 4.34
N GLY A 150 14.75 -11.43 5.61
CA GLY A 150 14.94 -12.47 6.64
C GLY A 150 16.19 -13.34 6.47
N LEU A 151 17.05 -13.01 5.50
CA LEU A 151 18.27 -13.77 5.23
C LEU A 151 19.35 -13.41 6.24
N SER A 152 19.95 -14.44 6.83
CA SER A 152 21.09 -14.35 7.74
C SER A 152 22.29 -15.05 7.14
N LEU A 153 23.49 -14.51 7.37
CA LEU A 153 24.76 -15.17 7.06
C LEU A 153 25.23 -16.12 8.17
N VAL A 154 24.63 -16.00 9.35
CA VAL A 154 24.90 -16.88 10.51
C VAL A 154 23.81 -17.94 10.57
N ASP A 155 24.20 -19.21 10.73
CA ASP A 155 23.29 -20.37 10.77
C ASP A 155 22.21 -20.24 11.86
N ALA A 156 22.60 -19.75 13.04
CA ALA A 156 21.69 -19.53 14.16
C ALA A 156 20.85 -18.24 14.04
N ASN A 157 20.81 -17.62 12.85
CA ASN A 157 20.12 -16.37 12.58
C ASN A 157 20.50 -15.28 13.59
N MET A 158 19.54 -14.66 14.28
CA MET A 158 19.77 -13.63 15.28
C MET A 158 19.81 -14.12 16.74
N ILE A 159 19.72 -15.44 16.98
CA ILE A 159 19.83 -16.02 18.33
C ILE A 159 21.10 -15.56 19.06
N PRO A 160 22.30 -15.54 18.44
CA PRO A 160 23.53 -15.12 19.12
C PRO A 160 23.53 -13.62 19.51
N PHE A 161 22.66 -12.82 18.88
CA PHE A 161 22.55 -11.38 19.09
C PHE A 161 21.45 -10.99 20.07
N ARG A 162 20.74 -11.95 20.69
CA ARG A 162 19.65 -11.70 21.67
C ARG A 162 20.03 -10.76 22.83
N SER A 163 21.28 -10.80 23.28
CA SER A 163 21.72 -9.94 24.39
C SER A 163 22.06 -8.51 23.94
N SER A 164 22.01 -8.20 22.65
CA SER A 164 22.60 -7.01 22.06
C SER A 164 21.53 -5.98 21.73
N ILE A 165 21.21 -5.12 22.71
CA ILE A 165 20.16 -4.10 22.62
C ILE A 165 20.29 -3.22 21.36
N TYR A 166 21.52 -2.76 21.07
CA TYR A 166 21.79 -1.94 19.89
C TYR A 166 21.41 -2.64 18.58
N MET A 167 21.75 -3.93 18.45
CA MET A 167 21.45 -4.73 17.26
C MET A 167 19.95 -4.90 17.08
N LEU A 168 19.22 -5.24 18.14
CA LEU A 168 17.77 -5.45 18.09
C LEU A 168 17.02 -4.16 17.73
N ILE A 169 17.40 -3.02 18.33
CA ILE A 169 16.76 -1.72 18.04
C ILE A 169 17.05 -1.28 16.61
N THR A 170 18.30 -1.35 16.17
CA THR A 170 18.68 -0.92 14.81
C THR A 170 18.03 -1.81 13.75
N MET A 171 18.12 -3.13 13.88
CA MET A 171 17.48 -4.07 12.96
C MET A 171 15.96 -3.92 12.95
N GLY A 172 15.32 -3.77 14.12
CA GLY A 172 13.89 -3.53 14.22
C GLY A 172 13.46 -2.23 13.52
N LEU A 173 14.25 -1.16 13.67
CA LEU A 173 14.04 0.10 12.96
C LEU A 173 14.19 -0.06 11.44
N LEU A 174 15.20 -0.79 10.96
CA LEU A 174 15.39 -1.08 9.54
C LEU A 174 14.24 -1.90 8.96
N ILE A 175 13.75 -2.92 9.67
CA ILE A 175 12.60 -3.75 9.26
C ILE A 175 11.32 -2.91 9.14
N LEU A 176 11.12 -1.94 10.04
CA LEU A 176 10.02 -0.99 9.97
C LEU A 176 10.20 0.00 8.81
N ALA A 177 11.39 0.58 8.67
CA ALA A 177 11.74 1.52 7.61
C ALA A 177 11.65 0.90 6.20
N GLY A 178 11.76 -0.42 6.10
CA GLY A 178 11.51 -1.16 4.88
C GLY A 178 10.05 -1.09 4.38
N ASN A 179 9.60 -2.17 3.76
CA ASN A 179 8.33 -2.22 3.03
C ASN A 179 7.09 -1.87 3.89
N SER A 180 7.13 -2.14 5.21
CA SER A 180 5.98 -1.99 6.11
C SER A 180 5.59 -0.54 6.38
N CYS A 181 6.55 0.29 6.78
CA CYS A 181 6.32 1.68 7.17
C CYS A 181 6.98 2.68 6.23
N TYR A 182 7.47 2.23 5.07
CA TYR A 182 8.00 3.12 4.03
C TYR A 182 7.09 4.34 3.75
N PRO A 183 5.76 4.20 3.55
CA PRO A 183 4.87 5.36 3.36
C PRO A 183 4.87 6.37 4.52
N ILE A 184 5.00 5.86 5.76
CA ILE A 184 4.98 6.67 6.98
C ILE A 184 6.30 7.43 7.11
N PHE A 185 7.44 6.73 6.95
CA PHE A 185 8.76 7.34 7.01
C PHE A 185 8.97 8.35 5.89
N LEU A 186 8.59 8.01 4.65
CA LEU A 186 8.68 8.93 3.52
C LEU A 186 7.88 10.21 3.77
N ARG A 187 6.62 10.10 4.23
CA ARG A 187 5.79 11.27 4.54
C ARG A 187 6.38 12.11 5.68
N SER A 188 6.90 11.45 6.72
CA SER A 188 7.57 12.13 7.84
C SER A 188 8.81 12.90 7.38
N ILE A 189 9.62 12.32 6.51
CA ILE A 189 10.81 12.96 5.93
C ILE A 189 10.42 14.17 5.06
N LEU A 190 9.39 14.05 4.22
CA LEU A 190 8.91 15.17 3.41
C LEU A 190 8.34 16.31 4.27
N TYR A 191 7.63 15.98 5.35
CA TYR A 191 7.10 16.98 6.28
C TYR A 191 8.21 17.66 7.10
N THR A 192 9.20 16.90 7.57
CA THR A 192 10.35 17.47 8.29
C THR A 192 11.22 18.33 7.38
N LEU A 193 11.41 17.93 6.11
CA LEU A 193 12.08 18.76 5.11
C LEU A 193 11.33 20.08 4.87
N LEU A 194 9.98 20.05 4.80
CA LEU A 194 9.16 21.25 4.68
C LEU A 194 9.34 22.20 5.89
N LEU A 195 9.50 21.65 7.09
CA LEU A 195 9.70 22.43 8.32
C LEU A 195 11.13 22.98 8.44
N MET A 196 12.12 22.24 7.94
CA MET A 196 13.54 22.61 8.00
C MET A 196 13.95 23.64 6.93
N LEU A 197 13.12 23.84 5.89
CA LEU A 197 13.40 24.80 4.84
C LEU A 197 13.25 26.26 5.35
N PRO A 198 14.31 27.09 5.31
CA PRO A 198 14.24 28.48 5.73
C PRO A 198 13.38 29.33 4.77
N ASP A 199 12.77 30.38 5.30
CA ASP A 199 11.93 31.35 4.58
C ASP A 199 12.77 32.30 3.70
N ASN A 200 13.53 31.75 2.75
CA ASN A 200 14.31 32.50 1.76
C ASN A 200 13.67 32.39 0.37
N ASP A 201 13.76 33.46 -0.43
CA ASP A 201 13.21 33.51 -1.80
C ASP A 201 13.73 32.39 -2.70
N TYR A 202 14.95 31.90 -2.48
CA TYR A 202 15.55 30.78 -3.23
C TYR A 202 14.82 29.45 -2.99
N PHE A 203 14.35 29.19 -1.77
CA PHE A 203 13.70 27.92 -1.39
C PHE A 203 12.17 27.97 -1.56
N HIS A 204 11.62 29.11 -1.97
CA HIS A 204 10.18 29.27 -2.15
C HIS A 204 9.60 28.25 -3.14
N GLY A 205 10.32 27.97 -4.24
CA GLY A 205 9.92 26.96 -5.23
C GLY A 205 9.80 25.56 -4.62
N TYR A 206 10.85 25.08 -3.95
CA TYR A 206 10.86 23.76 -3.30
C TYR A 206 9.78 23.63 -2.21
N ARG A 207 9.49 24.72 -1.49
CA ARG A 207 8.44 24.72 -0.46
C ARG A 207 7.05 24.56 -1.05
N GLU A 208 6.75 25.28 -2.12
CA GLU A 208 5.49 25.14 -2.86
C GLU A 208 5.36 23.73 -3.46
N THR A 209 6.43 23.18 -4.04
CA THR A 209 6.44 21.79 -4.54
C THR A 209 6.20 20.77 -3.44
N LEU A 210 6.84 20.91 -2.27
CA LEU A 210 6.66 20.01 -1.12
C LEU A 210 5.24 20.10 -0.54
N ARG A 211 4.67 21.31 -0.45
CA ARG A 211 3.27 21.51 -0.05
C ARG A 211 2.33 20.84 -1.05
N PHE A 212 2.55 21.05 -2.34
CA PHE A 212 1.77 20.42 -3.41
C PHE A 212 1.80 18.89 -3.30
N LEU A 213 2.99 18.30 -3.10
CA LEU A 213 3.19 16.87 -2.92
C LEU A 213 2.46 16.31 -1.68
N LEU A 214 2.44 17.05 -0.57
CA LEU A 214 1.78 16.62 0.67
C LEU A 214 0.24 16.74 0.63
N VAL A 215 -0.27 17.69 -0.16
CA VAL A 215 -1.71 17.93 -0.38
C VAL A 215 -2.28 16.95 -1.42
N TYR A 216 -1.54 16.67 -2.49
CA TYR A 216 -1.96 15.78 -3.60
C TYR A 216 -1.03 14.56 -3.77
N PRO A 217 -0.89 13.71 -2.74
CA PRO A 217 0.16 12.70 -2.69
C PRO A 217 0.00 11.58 -3.72
N ARG A 218 -1.24 11.11 -3.93
CA ARG A 218 -1.58 9.97 -4.81
C ARG A 218 -1.46 10.28 -6.30
N ARG A 219 -1.22 11.54 -6.68
CA ARG A 219 -1.00 11.92 -8.07
C ARG A 219 0.46 11.79 -8.50
N CYS A 220 1.38 12.01 -7.57
CA CYS A 220 2.81 12.00 -7.84
C CYS A 220 3.48 10.68 -7.44
N TYR A 221 2.91 9.94 -6.48
CA TYR A 221 3.50 8.69 -6.01
C TYR A 221 2.47 7.70 -5.44
N THR A 222 2.65 6.42 -5.79
CA THR A 222 1.75 5.34 -5.36
C THR A 222 1.79 5.09 -3.85
N ASN A 223 2.99 5.06 -3.26
CA ASN A 223 3.19 4.78 -1.84
C ASN A 223 3.13 6.02 -0.95
N LEU A 224 2.68 7.18 -1.46
CA LEU A 224 2.43 8.36 -0.64
C LEU A 224 0.93 8.46 -0.33
N PHE A 225 0.57 8.18 0.92
CA PHE A 225 -0.82 8.22 1.35
C PHE A 225 -1.20 9.59 1.93
N PRO A 226 -2.49 9.98 1.88
CA PRO A 226 -3.00 11.14 2.61
C PRO A 226 -2.76 11.01 4.13
N ALA A 227 -2.75 12.13 4.84
CA ALA A 227 -2.42 12.17 6.28
C ALA A 227 -3.31 11.22 7.12
N ARG A 228 -4.63 11.21 6.88
CA ARG A 228 -5.58 10.37 7.61
C ARG A 228 -5.27 8.87 7.46
N HIS A 229 -4.98 8.45 6.23
CA HIS A 229 -4.63 7.07 5.90
C HIS A 229 -3.26 6.66 6.45
N THR A 230 -2.29 7.59 6.47
CA THR A 230 -0.97 7.35 7.07
C THR A 230 -1.09 7.14 8.59
N TRP A 231 -1.92 7.93 9.27
CA TRP A 231 -2.21 7.74 10.69
C TRP A 231 -2.95 6.42 10.96
N TRP A 232 -3.92 6.06 10.14
CA TRP A 232 -4.59 4.76 10.25
C TRP A 232 -3.61 3.60 10.09
N LEU A 233 -2.72 3.66 9.08
CA LEU A 233 -1.69 2.65 8.86
C LEU A 233 -0.74 2.55 10.05
N LEU A 234 -0.30 3.69 10.59
CA LEU A 234 0.54 3.74 11.80
C LEU A 234 -0.16 3.08 12.99
N CYS A 235 -1.42 3.43 13.25
CA CYS A 235 -2.21 2.82 14.31
C CYS A 235 -2.36 1.30 14.12
N ALA A 236 -2.65 0.84 12.90
CA ALA A 236 -2.78 -0.58 12.58
C ALA A 236 -1.45 -1.33 12.81
N VAL A 237 -0.31 -0.74 12.44
CA VAL A 237 1.02 -1.32 12.70
C VAL A 237 1.29 -1.42 14.20
N VAL A 238 1.02 -0.36 14.97
CA VAL A 238 1.25 -0.36 16.43
C VAL A 238 0.36 -1.38 17.14
N VAL A 239 -0.92 -1.44 16.78
CA VAL A 239 -1.87 -2.38 17.41
C VAL A 239 -1.52 -3.83 17.08
N LEU A 240 -1.26 -4.16 15.81
CA LEU A 240 -0.95 -5.54 15.43
C LEU A 240 0.36 -6.04 16.06
N ASN A 241 1.43 -5.24 16.00
CA ASN A 241 2.69 -5.62 16.66
C ASN A 241 2.56 -5.64 18.19
N GLY A 242 1.72 -4.77 18.77
CA GLY A 242 1.42 -4.78 20.20
C GLY A 242 0.73 -6.07 20.64
N ILE A 243 -0.23 -6.57 19.84
CA ILE A 243 -0.87 -7.87 20.09
C ILE A 243 0.15 -9.00 20.06
N ASP A 244 1.04 -9.05 19.06
CA ASP A 244 2.10 -10.06 18.97
C ASP A 244 3.08 -9.99 20.14
N TRP A 245 3.45 -8.77 20.55
CA TRP A 245 4.36 -8.56 21.67
C TRP A 245 3.75 -9.01 23.00
N ILE A 246 2.49 -8.64 23.25
CA ILE A 246 1.77 -9.08 24.45
C ILE A 246 1.57 -10.60 24.43
N ALA A 247 1.19 -11.16 23.28
CA ALA A 247 1.01 -12.61 23.13
C ALA A 247 2.31 -13.36 23.42
N PHE A 248 3.44 -12.87 22.93
CA PHE A 248 4.74 -13.47 23.20
C PHE A 248 5.07 -13.48 24.70
N GLU A 249 4.90 -12.37 25.40
CA GLU A 249 5.20 -12.28 26.84
C GLU A 249 4.23 -13.11 27.69
N VAL A 250 2.92 -13.06 27.39
CA VAL A 250 1.88 -13.73 28.20
C VAL A 250 1.88 -15.24 27.98
N LEU A 251 2.04 -15.70 26.74
CA LEU A 251 1.97 -17.13 26.44
C LEU A 251 3.28 -17.87 26.69
N ASN A 252 4.41 -17.19 26.91
CA ASN A 252 5.68 -17.85 27.20
C ASN A 252 6.13 -17.70 28.67
N ILE A 253 5.21 -17.38 29.58
CA ILE A 253 5.51 -17.24 31.02
C ILE A 253 6.14 -18.52 31.59
N ASP A 254 5.66 -19.70 31.19
CA ASP A 254 6.14 -20.99 31.71
C ASP A 254 7.25 -21.62 30.86
N ASN A 255 7.73 -20.92 29.82
CA ASN A 255 8.66 -21.49 28.85
C ASN A 255 10.12 -21.30 29.30
N PRO A 256 10.89 -22.38 29.58
CA PRO A 256 12.28 -22.28 30.01
C PRO A 256 13.20 -21.59 28.99
N ALA A 257 12.89 -21.67 27.70
CA ALA A 257 13.66 -21.01 26.64
C ALA A 257 13.58 -19.47 26.72
N VAL A 258 12.48 -18.95 27.29
CA VAL A 258 12.18 -17.52 27.40
C VAL A 258 12.47 -17.00 28.82
N THR A 259 12.18 -17.78 29.87
CA THR A 259 12.44 -17.40 31.27
C THR A 259 13.92 -17.37 31.63
N GLY A 260 14.77 -18.09 30.89
CA GLY A 260 16.23 -18.01 31.04
C GLY A 260 16.84 -16.66 30.64
N ILE A 261 16.08 -15.77 30.00
CA ILE A 261 16.54 -14.46 29.55
C ILE A 261 16.19 -13.41 30.61
N PRO A 262 17.12 -12.49 30.96
CA PRO A 262 16.83 -11.39 31.88
C PRO A 262 15.60 -10.57 31.45
N PRO A 263 14.76 -10.11 32.39
CA PRO A 263 13.46 -9.52 32.05
C PRO A 263 13.57 -8.26 31.17
N GLY A 264 14.63 -7.46 31.35
CA GLY A 264 14.84 -6.24 30.54
C GLY A 264 15.19 -6.52 29.07
N THR A 265 15.97 -7.57 28.79
CA THR A 265 16.28 -7.98 27.41
C THR A 265 15.12 -8.79 26.81
N ARG A 266 14.40 -9.55 27.64
CA ARG A 266 13.25 -10.36 27.22
C ARG A 266 12.15 -9.51 26.58
N THR A 267 11.79 -8.38 27.18
CA THR A 267 10.76 -7.50 26.61
C THR A 267 11.17 -6.92 25.26
N LEU A 268 12.46 -6.62 25.08
CA LEU A 268 13.00 -6.18 23.80
C LEU A 268 13.04 -7.31 22.76
N ASP A 269 13.41 -8.53 23.17
CA ASP A 269 13.38 -9.72 22.32
C ASP A 269 11.96 -10.00 21.83
N GLY A 270 10.95 -9.89 22.70
CA GLY A 270 9.55 -10.03 22.33
C GLY A 270 9.08 -8.96 21.34
N LEU A 271 9.46 -7.69 21.57
CA LEU A 271 9.16 -6.61 20.63
C LEU A 271 9.82 -6.85 19.26
N PHE A 272 11.09 -7.23 19.25
CA PHE A 272 11.81 -7.53 18.02
C PHE A 272 11.21 -8.73 17.29
N GLN A 273 10.83 -9.78 18.01
CA GLN A 273 10.18 -10.96 17.44
C GLN A 273 8.83 -10.61 16.82
N ALA A 274 8.02 -9.76 17.46
CA ALA A 274 6.76 -9.25 16.91
C ALA A 274 6.98 -8.53 15.56
N LEU A 275 8.00 -7.66 15.47
CA LEU A 275 8.37 -6.99 14.22
C LEU A 275 8.81 -7.99 13.15
N CYS A 276 9.51 -9.06 13.54
CA CYS A 276 10.04 -10.03 12.60
C CYS A 276 9.00 -11.01 12.04
N VAL A 277 8.02 -11.42 12.85
CA VAL A 277 6.91 -12.29 12.43
C VAL A 277 6.09 -11.65 11.32
N ARG A 278 6.02 -10.33 11.29
CA ARG A 278 5.25 -9.64 10.28
C ARG A 278 5.91 -9.68 8.90
N ASN A 279 7.11 -9.11 8.79
CA ASN A 279 7.83 -8.95 7.52
C ASN A 279 9.36 -9.00 7.70
N GLY A 280 9.90 -9.33 8.88
CA GLY A 280 11.35 -9.24 9.13
C GLY A 280 12.11 -10.53 8.87
N GLY A 281 11.50 -11.69 9.15
CA GLY A 281 12.10 -13.00 8.88
C GLY A 281 13.25 -13.43 9.80
N PHE A 282 13.70 -12.54 10.67
CA PHE A 282 14.67 -12.88 11.70
C PHE A 282 13.98 -13.53 12.91
N TYR A 283 14.74 -14.32 13.66
CA TYR A 283 14.28 -14.84 14.93
C TYR A 283 15.39 -14.82 15.97
N VAL A 284 15.00 -14.49 17.19
CA VAL A 284 15.91 -14.39 18.35
C VAL A 284 15.82 -15.64 19.21
N ILE A 285 14.70 -16.36 19.10
CA ILE A 285 14.43 -17.63 19.77
C ILE A 285 14.00 -18.61 18.69
N ALA A 286 14.45 -19.86 18.78
CA ALA A 286 14.04 -20.89 17.84
C ALA A 286 12.50 -21.06 17.90
N MET A 287 11.83 -20.96 16.75
CA MET A 287 10.38 -21.15 16.65
C MET A 287 9.85 -22.43 17.31
N PRO A 288 10.48 -23.62 17.16
CA PRO A 288 9.96 -24.84 17.77
C PRO A 288 10.05 -24.82 19.31
N SER A 289 10.88 -23.95 19.89
CA SER A 289 10.99 -23.80 21.35
C SER A 289 9.92 -22.89 21.95
N LEU A 290 9.13 -22.17 21.15
CA LEU A 290 8.02 -21.35 21.63
C LEU A 290 6.79 -22.21 21.94
N GLN A 291 5.93 -21.74 22.84
CA GLN A 291 4.67 -22.43 23.09
C GLN A 291 3.78 -22.46 21.84
N ILE A 292 3.05 -23.57 21.67
CA ILE A 292 2.15 -23.81 20.54
C ILE A 292 1.14 -22.66 20.36
N GLY A 293 0.63 -22.10 21.47
CA GLY A 293 -0.27 -20.94 21.43
C GLY A 293 0.34 -19.71 20.75
N THR A 294 1.63 -19.45 20.98
CA THR A 294 2.35 -18.35 20.32
C THR A 294 2.54 -18.63 18.84
N GLN A 295 2.90 -19.88 18.48
CA GLN A 295 3.09 -20.28 17.09
C GLN A 295 1.79 -20.13 16.28
N VAL A 296 0.63 -20.47 16.84
CA VAL A 296 -0.67 -20.29 16.19
C VAL A 296 -0.98 -18.81 15.93
N ILE A 297 -0.71 -17.94 16.91
CA ILE A 297 -0.89 -16.49 16.73
C ILE A 297 0.03 -15.97 15.62
N TYR A 298 1.29 -16.42 15.60
CA TYR A 298 2.23 -16.04 14.56
C TYR A 298 1.77 -16.49 13.17
N VAL A 299 1.20 -17.68 13.03
CA VAL A 299 0.59 -18.13 11.76
C VAL A 299 -0.50 -17.17 11.27
N VAL A 300 -1.39 -16.75 12.18
CA VAL A 300 -2.45 -15.79 11.85
C VAL A 300 -1.86 -14.42 11.47
N MET A 301 -0.87 -13.94 12.22
CA MET A 301 -0.28 -12.61 12.00
C MET A 301 0.60 -12.55 10.76
N MET A 302 1.33 -13.62 10.43
CA MET A 302 2.07 -13.76 9.16
C MET A 302 1.14 -13.64 7.94
N TYR A 303 -0.09 -14.15 8.05
CA TYR A 303 -1.07 -14.00 6.99
C TYR A 303 -1.60 -12.56 6.89
N ILE A 304 -1.88 -11.93 8.04
CA ILE A 304 -2.52 -10.61 8.13
C ILE A 304 -1.55 -9.43 7.84
N SER A 305 -0.25 -9.65 8.00
CA SER A 305 0.84 -8.67 7.94
C SER A 305 0.78 -7.64 6.79
N VAL A 306 0.35 -8.08 5.61
CA VAL A 306 0.33 -7.28 4.38
C VAL A 306 -0.95 -6.43 4.24
N TYR A 307 -2.06 -6.83 4.87
CA TYR A 307 -3.36 -6.20 4.62
C TYR A 307 -3.45 -4.72 5.02
N PRO A 308 -2.86 -4.22 6.12
CA PRO A 308 -2.95 -2.79 6.43
C PRO A 308 -2.42 -1.90 5.30
N VAL A 309 -1.29 -2.27 4.69
CA VAL A 309 -0.71 -1.53 3.58
C VAL A 309 -1.59 -1.65 2.34
N VAL A 310 -2.07 -2.85 2.02
CA VAL A 310 -2.93 -3.11 0.86
C VAL A 310 -4.27 -2.40 0.97
N ILE A 311 -4.94 -2.46 2.12
CA ILE A 311 -6.21 -1.75 2.39
C ILE A 311 -6.01 -0.25 2.21
N THR A 312 -4.90 0.29 2.71
CA THR A 312 -4.58 1.72 2.56
C THR A 312 -4.37 2.09 1.10
N MET A 313 -3.65 1.26 0.35
CA MET A 313 -3.39 1.49 -1.07
C MET A 313 -4.66 1.40 -1.92
N ARG A 314 -5.54 0.43 -1.67
CA ARG A 314 -6.80 0.26 -2.41
C ARG A 314 -7.84 1.32 -2.07
N SER A 315 -7.99 1.64 -0.78
CA SER A 315 -8.91 2.70 -0.34
C SER A 315 -8.51 4.11 -0.82
N THR A 316 -7.28 4.28 -1.31
CA THR A 316 -6.78 5.55 -1.84
C THR A 316 -6.65 5.54 -3.38
N ASN A 317 -7.03 4.45 -4.06
CA ASN A 317 -6.96 4.32 -5.50
C ASN A 317 -8.31 4.65 -6.18
N VAL A 318 -8.40 5.84 -6.78
CA VAL A 318 -9.60 6.36 -7.44
C VAL A 318 -10.04 5.51 -8.64
N TYR A 319 -9.14 4.78 -9.31
CA TYR A 319 -9.49 3.96 -10.47
C TYR A 319 -10.05 2.58 -10.10
N GLU A 320 -9.66 2.05 -8.94
CA GLU A 320 -10.29 0.83 -8.44
C GLU A 320 -11.77 1.12 -8.16
N GLU A 321 -12.12 2.31 -7.63
CA GLU A 321 -13.51 2.76 -7.43
C GLU A 321 -14.35 2.71 -8.73
N ARG A 322 -13.75 2.99 -9.90
CA ARG A 322 -14.42 2.95 -11.22
C ARG A 322 -14.71 1.51 -11.68
N SER A 323 -13.75 0.59 -11.52
CA SER A 323 -13.97 -0.85 -11.79
C SER A 323 -14.85 -1.54 -10.75
N LEU A 324 -14.93 -0.97 -9.55
CA LEU A 324 -15.71 -1.47 -8.41
C LEU A 324 -17.13 -0.88 -8.36
N GLY A 325 -17.47 0.07 -9.23
CA GLY A 325 -18.79 0.70 -9.26
C GLY A 325 -19.11 1.57 -8.03
N ILE A 326 -18.11 1.91 -7.21
CA ILE A 326 -18.27 2.72 -6.00
C ILE A 326 -18.20 4.19 -6.41
N TYR A 327 -19.34 4.73 -6.82
CA TYR A 327 -19.51 6.17 -6.95
C TYR A 327 -19.75 6.74 -5.56
N ALA A 328 -19.10 7.84 -5.22
CA ALA A 328 -19.33 8.48 -3.92
C ALA A 328 -20.83 8.84 -3.77
N GLU A 329 -21.43 8.29 -2.71
CA GLU A 329 -22.79 8.49 -2.15
C GLU A 329 -23.93 7.61 -2.70
N GLU A 330 -24.06 6.41 -2.12
CA GLU A 330 -25.37 5.94 -1.60
C GLU A 330 -25.57 6.56 -0.21
N LEU A 331 -26.24 7.71 -0.15
CA LEU A 331 -27.03 8.08 1.01
C LEU A 331 -28.43 7.52 0.74
N PRO A 332 -29.00 6.62 1.58
CA PRO A 332 -30.42 6.30 1.45
C PRO A 332 -31.22 7.55 1.80
N ALA A 333 -31.73 8.23 0.78
CA ALA A 333 -32.77 9.23 0.93
C ALA A 333 -34.04 8.49 1.35
N GLY A 334 -34.29 8.41 2.66
CA GLY A 334 -35.48 7.74 3.17
C GLY A 334 -35.45 7.30 4.64
N LEU A 335 -34.59 7.85 5.50
CA LEU A 335 -34.77 7.70 6.95
C LEU A 335 -35.22 9.03 7.55
N ASP A 336 -36.53 9.07 7.80
CA ASP A 336 -37.25 10.07 8.54
C ASP A 336 -36.55 10.50 9.84
N TYR A 337 -36.73 11.78 10.13
CA TYR A 337 -36.50 12.48 11.38
C TYR A 337 -36.77 11.59 12.61
N ARG A 338 -35.72 11.21 13.37
CA ARG A 338 -35.90 10.68 14.72
C ARG A 338 -35.02 11.44 15.72
N ASN A 339 -35.73 12.18 16.58
CA ASN A 339 -35.38 12.87 17.84
C ASN A 339 -33.90 13.15 18.17
N PRO A 340 -33.56 14.42 18.49
CA PRO A 340 -32.22 14.80 18.91
C PRO A 340 -32.00 14.48 20.40
N GLU A 341 -31.73 13.21 20.76
CA GLU A 341 -31.33 12.86 22.14
C GLU A 341 -30.33 11.69 22.26
N GLN A 342 -29.59 11.33 21.19
CA GLN A 342 -28.50 10.36 21.31
C GLN A 342 -27.18 10.95 20.81
N GLU A 343 -26.46 11.56 21.74
CA GLU A 343 -25.03 11.81 21.61
C GLU A 343 -24.28 10.46 21.53
N GLY A 344 -23.41 10.33 20.52
CA GLY A 344 -22.28 9.39 20.57
C GLY A 344 -22.32 8.19 19.62
N LEU A 345 -22.48 8.37 18.31
CA LEU A 345 -21.97 7.38 17.33
C LEU A 345 -21.51 8.04 16.02
N PRO A 346 -20.43 7.55 15.37
CA PRO A 346 -19.86 8.18 14.20
C PRO A 346 -20.70 7.95 12.94
N THR A 347 -20.68 8.94 12.05
CA THR A 347 -21.46 9.12 10.81
C THR A 347 -21.56 7.91 9.86
N PRO A 348 -22.73 7.67 9.22
CA PRO A 348 -23.04 6.49 8.41
C PRO A 348 -22.30 6.38 7.06
N ALA A 349 -21.76 7.47 6.52
CA ALA A 349 -21.07 7.46 5.21
C ALA A 349 -19.70 6.74 5.23
N LEU A 350 -19.05 6.71 6.40
CA LEU A 350 -17.79 5.99 6.58
C LEU A 350 -18.05 4.47 6.67
N SER A 351 -19.11 4.06 7.38
CA SER A 351 -19.46 2.65 7.60
C SER A 351 -19.82 1.90 6.32
N THR A 352 -20.52 2.54 5.38
CA THR A 352 -20.92 1.87 4.12
C THR A 352 -19.71 1.56 3.23
N ARG A 353 -18.74 2.47 3.12
CA ARG A 353 -17.49 2.25 2.37
C ARG A 353 -16.61 1.17 3.00
N PHE A 354 -16.46 1.20 4.33
CA PHE A 354 -15.74 0.15 5.04
C PHE A 354 -16.42 -1.21 4.87
N TYR A 355 -17.75 -1.26 4.87
CA TYR A 355 -18.51 -2.48 4.66
C TYR A 355 -18.29 -3.09 3.26
N PHE A 356 -18.32 -2.29 2.19
CA PHE A 356 -18.03 -2.78 0.83
C PHE A 356 -16.57 -3.19 0.63
N ILE A 357 -15.61 -2.42 1.16
CA ILE A 357 -14.19 -2.80 1.16
C ILE A 357 -14.00 -4.11 1.94
N GLN A 358 -14.68 -4.27 3.07
CA GLN A 358 -14.65 -5.48 3.89
C GLN A 358 -15.26 -6.68 3.16
N GLN A 359 -16.30 -6.48 2.36
CA GLN A 359 -16.95 -7.53 1.56
C GLN A 359 -16.07 -7.98 0.37
N GLN A 360 -15.40 -7.06 -0.32
CA GLN A 360 -14.44 -7.38 -1.38
C GLN A 360 -13.17 -8.01 -0.81
N LEU A 361 -12.68 -7.50 0.33
CA LEU A 361 -11.56 -8.09 1.05
C LEU A 361 -11.91 -9.53 1.42
N ARG A 362 -13.11 -9.80 1.95
CA ARG A 362 -13.57 -11.17 2.22
C ARG A 362 -13.60 -12.06 0.97
N ALA A 363 -14.09 -11.56 -0.16
CA ALA A 363 -14.15 -12.34 -1.40
C ALA A 363 -12.75 -12.68 -1.95
N GLN A 364 -11.81 -11.72 -1.88
CA GLN A 364 -10.43 -11.95 -2.32
C GLN A 364 -9.63 -12.79 -1.32
N LEU A 365 -9.83 -12.56 -0.02
CA LEU A 365 -9.29 -13.40 1.05
C LEU A 365 -9.75 -14.85 0.88
N ALA A 366 -11.02 -15.08 0.53
CA ALA A 366 -11.53 -16.42 0.27
C ALA A 366 -10.87 -17.05 -0.96
N HIS A 367 -10.69 -16.28 -2.04
CA HIS A 367 -10.01 -16.79 -3.24
C HIS A 367 -8.55 -17.15 -2.95
N ASP A 368 -7.80 -16.26 -2.29
CA ASP A 368 -6.39 -16.49 -1.98
C ASP A 368 -6.19 -17.58 -0.92
N LEU A 369 -7.09 -17.68 0.07
CA LEU A 369 -7.06 -18.72 1.08
C LEU A 369 -7.34 -20.10 0.47
N TRP A 370 -8.18 -20.20 -0.56
CA TRP A 370 -8.42 -21.46 -1.25
C TRP A 370 -7.15 -22.02 -1.91
N TRP A 371 -6.38 -21.16 -2.59
CA TRP A 371 -5.10 -21.57 -3.19
C TRP A 371 -4.06 -21.96 -2.14
N LEU A 372 -4.03 -21.27 -1.00
CA LEU A 372 -3.16 -21.61 0.11
C LEU A 372 -3.55 -22.96 0.74
N ALA A 373 -4.85 -23.19 0.95
CA ALA A 373 -5.37 -24.46 1.45
C ALA A 373 -5.06 -25.61 0.48
N LEU A 374 -5.23 -25.39 -0.82
CA LEU A 374 -4.87 -26.37 -1.85
C LEU A 374 -3.37 -26.72 -1.80
N ALA A 375 -2.49 -25.72 -1.66
CA ALA A 375 -1.06 -25.95 -1.52
C ALA A 375 -0.72 -26.79 -0.28
N ILE A 376 -1.33 -26.49 0.87
CA ILE A 376 -1.16 -27.26 2.11
C ILE A 376 -1.59 -28.71 1.92
N VAL A 377 -2.73 -28.95 1.26
CA VAL A 377 -3.23 -30.31 0.97
C VAL A 377 -2.25 -31.06 0.06
N ILE A 378 -1.77 -30.42 -1.02
CA ILE A 378 -0.82 -31.03 -1.95
C ILE A 378 0.49 -31.40 -1.25
N VAL A 379 1.07 -30.48 -0.47
CA VAL A 379 2.30 -30.73 0.28
C VAL A 379 2.08 -31.86 1.29
N SER A 380 0.95 -31.87 2.00
CA SER A 380 0.63 -32.91 2.98
C SER A 380 0.48 -34.30 2.34
N ILE A 381 -0.08 -34.39 1.13
CA ILE A 381 -0.19 -35.65 0.39
C ILE A 381 1.19 -36.18 -0.01
N VAL A 382 2.08 -35.30 -0.47
CA VAL A 382 3.40 -35.68 -0.96
C VAL A 382 4.34 -36.03 0.20
N GLU A 383 4.24 -35.32 1.33
CA GLU A 383 5.01 -35.58 2.54
C GLU A 383 4.39 -36.64 3.46
N ALA A 384 3.32 -37.31 3.05
CA ALA A 384 2.67 -38.36 3.85
C ALA A 384 3.64 -39.50 4.24
N GLY A 385 4.60 -39.81 3.36
CA GLY A 385 5.67 -40.77 3.67
C GLY A 385 6.62 -40.26 4.76
N SER A 386 7.03 -39.00 4.69
CA SER A 386 7.89 -38.33 5.69
C SER A 386 7.19 -38.25 7.04
N PHE A 387 5.90 -37.93 7.07
CA PHE A 387 5.06 -37.92 8.28
C PHE A 387 4.96 -39.30 8.94
N THR A 388 4.81 -40.36 8.14
CA THR A 388 4.75 -41.73 8.66
C THR A 388 6.06 -42.15 9.34
N ARG A 389 7.20 -41.62 8.85
CA ARG A 389 8.52 -41.89 9.42
C ARG A 389 8.79 -41.08 10.69
N ASP A 390 8.44 -39.80 10.70
CA ASP A 390 8.63 -38.91 11.84
C ASP A 390 7.44 -37.94 11.98
N PRO A 391 6.40 -38.32 12.75
CA PRO A 391 5.18 -37.55 12.86
C PRO A 391 5.33 -36.26 13.68
N VAL A 392 6.38 -36.15 14.51
CA VAL A 392 6.61 -34.99 15.37
C VAL A 392 7.22 -33.86 14.53
N THR A 393 8.29 -34.16 13.80
CA THR A 393 8.98 -33.18 12.97
C THR A 393 8.15 -32.80 11.75
N TYR A 394 7.55 -33.78 11.06
CA TYR A 394 6.73 -33.57 9.87
C TYR A 394 5.24 -33.35 10.20
N SER A 395 4.94 -32.79 11.37
CA SER A 395 3.57 -32.54 11.78
C SER A 395 2.83 -31.64 10.77
N VAL A 396 1.52 -31.86 10.64
CA VAL A 396 0.66 -31.03 9.79
C VAL A 396 0.75 -29.56 10.19
N PHE A 397 0.91 -29.27 11.48
CA PHE A 397 1.09 -27.91 11.97
C PHE A 397 2.38 -27.26 11.43
N ASN A 398 3.51 -27.96 11.43
CA ASN A 398 4.78 -27.44 10.89
C ASN A 398 4.67 -27.21 9.37
N ILE A 399 3.97 -28.08 8.65
CA ILE A 399 3.68 -27.91 7.22
C ILE A 399 2.84 -26.64 6.99
N ILE A 400 1.78 -26.45 7.78
CA ILE A 400 0.93 -25.25 7.72
C ILE A 400 1.76 -23.99 8.02
N PHE A 401 2.58 -24.02 9.08
CA PHE A 401 3.44 -22.91 9.48
C PHE A 401 4.40 -22.51 8.36
N GLU A 402 5.12 -23.46 7.78
CA GLU A 402 6.08 -23.23 6.70
C GLU A 402 5.38 -22.68 5.44
N THR A 403 4.24 -23.25 5.07
CA THR A 403 3.49 -22.83 3.88
C THR A 403 2.91 -21.43 4.02
N ILE A 404 2.40 -21.08 5.20
CA ILE A 404 1.87 -19.73 5.48
C ILE A 404 3.00 -18.71 5.58
N SER A 405 4.14 -19.06 6.17
CA SER A 405 5.33 -18.21 6.18
C SER A 405 5.85 -17.93 4.76
N ALA A 406 5.88 -18.96 3.90
CA ALA A 406 6.24 -18.83 2.49
C ALA A 406 5.25 -17.93 1.72
N TYR A 407 3.95 -18.12 1.94
CA TYR A 407 2.91 -17.27 1.35
C TYR A 407 2.98 -15.82 1.83
N GLY A 408 3.28 -15.62 3.12
CA GLY A 408 3.51 -14.30 3.70
C GLY A 408 4.82 -13.65 3.24
N CYS A 409 5.73 -14.43 2.63
CA CYS A 409 7.12 -14.06 2.37
C CYS A 409 7.82 -13.55 3.65
N VAL A 410 7.51 -14.19 4.79
CA VAL A 410 8.01 -13.78 6.11
C VAL A 410 9.42 -14.32 6.30
N GLY A 411 9.65 -15.60 5.99
CA GLY A 411 10.97 -16.23 6.06
C GLY A 411 11.29 -16.90 7.40
N ILE A 412 10.32 -16.98 8.32
CA ILE A 412 10.46 -17.71 9.58
C ILE A 412 10.08 -19.18 9.36
N THR A 413 10.83 -20.10 9.95
CA THR A 413 10.64 -21.56 9.82
C THR A 413 10.71 -22.24 11.18
N THR A 414 10.05 -23.39 11.33
CA THR A 414 10.23 -24.28 12.49
C THR A 414 11.58 -25.00 12.46
N GLY A 415 12.24 -25.05 11.29
CA GLY A 415 13.51 -25.73 11.10
C GLY A 415 13.43 -27.25 11.29
N LEU A 416 14.58 -27.92 11.17
CA LEU A 416 14.76 -29.31 11.56
C LEU A 416 15.72 -29.40 12.77
N PRO A 417 15.55 -30.38 13.68
CA PRO A 417 16.40 -30.49 14.87
C PRO A 417 17.88 -30.71 14.55
N ASP A 418 18.16 -31.49 13.50
CA ASP A 418 19.51 -32.00 13.20
C ASP A 418 20.21 -31.25 12.06
N GLN A 419 19.58 -30.21 11.49
CA GLN A 419 20.04 -29.60 10.24
C GLN A 419 19.91 -28.08 10.27
N ALA A 420 20.91 -27.39 9.69
CA ALA A 420 20.97 -25.92 9.64
C ALA A 420 20.15 -25.28 8.51
N TYR A 421 19.33 -26.06 7.80
CA TYR A 421 18.47 -25.56 6.73
C TYR A 421 17.00 -25.47 7.17
N SER A 422 16.21 -24.62 6.50
CA SER A 422 14.78 -24.43 6.80
C SER A 422 13.97 -25.73 6.71
N PHE A 423 12.82 -25.83 7.37
CA PHE A 423 12.02 -27.06 7.38
C PHE A 423 11.72 -27.61 5.96
N SER A 424 11.44 -26.71 5.03
CA SER A 424 11.27 -27.00 3.59
C SER A 424 12.47 -27.63 2.89
N GLY A 425 13.69 -27.51 3.43
CA GLY A 425 14.89 -28.17 2.91
C GLY A 425 14.83 -29.70 3.01
N GLY A 426 14.08 -30.23 3.99
CA GLY A 426 13.90 -31.68 4.21
C GLY A 426 12.84 -32.31 3.30
N TRP A 427 12.05 -31.51 2.60
CA TRP A 427 10.93 -31.99 1.79
C TRP A 427 11.36 -32.58 0.44
N HIS A 428 10.45 -33.35 -0.16
CA HIS A 428 10.59 -33.84 -1.52
C HIS A 428 10.64 -32.68 -2.53
N SER A 429 11.31 -32.91 -3.68
CA SER A 429 11.52 -31.88 -4.71
C SER A 429 10.21 -31.28 -5.23
N PHE A 430 9.13 -32.07 -5.31
CA PHE A 430 7.84 -31.57 -5.75
C PHE A 430 7.21 -30.60 -4.72
N SER A 431 7.25 -30.92 -3.43
CA SER A 431 6.80 -30.04 -2.35
C SER A 431 7.56 -28.70 -2.35
N LYS A 432 8.87 -28.74 -2.64
CA LYS A 432 9.69 -27.53 -2.80
C LYS A 432 9.23 -26.67 -3.99
N LEU A 433 8.89 -27.27 -5.12
CA LEU A 433 8.35 -26.54 -6.29
C LEU A 433 7.00 -25.88 -5.96
N VAL A 434 6.11 -26.59 -5.26
CA VAL A 434 4.83 -26.03 -4.79
C VAL A 434 5.09 -24.83 -3.87
N LEU A 435 6.05 -24.94 -2.94
CA LEU A 435 6.41 -23.85 -2.04
C LEU A 435 6.94 -22.62 -2.80
N CYS A 436 7.79 -22.82 -3.82
CA CYS A 436 8.25 -21.72 -4.69
C CYS A 436 7.08 -21.01 -5.38
N ALA A 437 6.09 -21.75 -5.88
CA ALA A 437 4.89 -21.17 -6.47
C ALA A 437 4.05 -20.38 -5.45
N VAL A 438 3.94 -20.88 -4.21
CA VAL A 438 3.27 -20.19 -3.10
C VAL A 438 3.98 -18.89 -2.75
N MET A 439 5.31 -18.86 -2.71
CA MET A 439 6.10 -17.64 -2.47
C MET A 439 5.89 -16.61 -3.57
N LEU A 440 5.93 -17.03 -4.83
CA LEU A 440 5.69 -16.13 -5.97
C LEU A 440 4.28 -15.54 -5.91
N ARG A 441 3.27 -16.36 -5.62
CA ARG A 441 1.89 -15.87 -5.47
C ARG A 441 1.77 -14.91 -4.29
N GLY A 442 2.36 -15.28 -3.15
CA GLY A 442 2.42 -14.47 -1.93
C GLY A 442 3.00 -13.08 -2.17
N ARG A 443 4.07 -12.98 -2.96
CA ARG A 443 4.71 -11.71 -3.31
C ARG A 443 3.84 -10.84 -4.22
N HIS A 444 3.03 -11.43 -5.09
CA HIS A 444 2.18 -10.70 -6.02
C HIS A 444 0.83 -10.25 -5.42
N ARG A 445 0.42 -10.76 -4.25
CA ARG A 445 -0.89 -10.41 -3.62
C ARG A 445 -1.02 -8.92 -3.24
N SER A 446 0.11 -8.23 -3.07
CA SER A 446 0.14 -6.80 -2.75
C SER A 446 0.07 -5.89 -3.99
N LEU A 447 0.11 -6.44 -5.21
CA LEU A 447 0.02 -5.62 -6.41
C LEU A 447 -1.43 -5.15 -6.64
N PRO A 448 -1.63 -3.89 -7.07
CA PRO A 448 -2.96 -3.41 -7.45
C PRO A 448 -3.46 -4.16 -8.69
N VAL A 449 -4.77 -4.42 -8.74
CA VAL A 449 -5.44 -5.12 -9.85
C VAL A 449 -5.48 -4.25 -11.13
N ALA A 450 -5.36 -2.93 -10.96
CA ALA A 450 -5.32 -1.95 -12.04
C ALA A 450 -4.07 -1.05 -11.93
N ILE A 451 -3.64 -0.50 -13.07
CA ILE A 451 -2.51 0.44 -13.13
C ILE A 451 -2.88 1.71 -12.35
N ASP A 452 -2.06 2.08 -11.37
CA ASP A 452 -2.28 3.25 -10.51
C ASP A 452 -2.18 4.56 -11.34
N LYS A 453 -3.01 5.56 -11.01
CA LYS A 453 -3.02 6.88 -11.65
C LYS A 453 -1.64 7.52 -11.67
N ALA A 454 -0.88 7.35 -10.60
CA ALA A 454 0.45 7.94 -10.44
C ALA A 454 1.49 7.43 -11.48
N ILE A 455 1.18 6.35 -12.19
CA ILE A 455 2.05 5.76 -13.23
C ILE A 455 1.55 6.11 -14.64
N MET A 456 0.30 6.59 -14.78
CA MET A 456 -0.22 7.01 -16.08
C MET A 456 0.40 8.33 -16.49
N LEU A 457 1.12 8.34 -17.62
CA LEU A 457 1.68 9.55 -18.20
C LEU A 457 0.54 10.55 -18.48
N PRO A 458 0.72 11.84 -18.15
CA PRO A 458 -0.27 12.87 -18.46
C PRO A 458 -0.50 12.91 -19.97
N GLY A 459 -1.72 12.56 -20.40
CA GLY A 459 -2.12 12.54 -21.80
C GLY A 459 -3.60 12.86 -21.97
N ASP A 460 -3.99 13.19 -23.20
CA ASP A 460 -5.37 13.60 -23.54
C ASP A 460 -6.41 12.50 -23.22
N HIS A 461 -6.00 11.24 -23.14
CA HIS A 461 -6.88 10.14 -22.72
C HIS A 461 -7.21 10.19 -21.21
N LEU A 462 -6.25 10.57 -20.37
CA LEU A 462 -6.49 10.73 -18.93
C LEU A 462 -7.43 11.92 -18.67
N ALA A 463 -7.28 12.97 -19.48
CA ALA A 463 -8.16 14.13 -19.50
C ALA A 463 -9.61 13.79 -19.79
N CYS A 464 -9.83 13.06 -20.89
CA CYS A 464 -11.14 12.60 -21.33
C CYS A 464 -11.81 11.77 -20.23
N VAL A 465 -11.05 10.87 -19.61
CA VAL A 465 -11.54 10.03 -18.51
C VAL A 465 -11.91 10.85 -17.26
N GLU A 466 -11.14 11.87 -16.90
CA GLU A 466 -11.46 12.75 -15.77
C GLU A 466 -12.71 13.60 -16.01
N GLU A 467 -12.91 14.05 -17.25
CA GLU A 467 -14.09 14.80 -17.67
C GLU A 467 -15.34 13.90 -17.76
N GLU A 468 -15.22 12.69 -18.30
CA GLU A 468 -16.27 11.65 -18.28
C GLU A 468 -16.72 11.33 -16.86
N ASP A 469 -15.78 11.14 -15.92
CA ASP A 469 -16.10 10.89 -14.51
C ASP A 469 -16.83 12.07 -13.86
N ALA A 470 -16.48 13.32 -14.22
CA ALA A 470 -17.21 14.50 -13.79
C ALA A 470 -18.65 14.53 -14.35
N HIS A 471 -18.81 14.21 -15.63
CA HIS A 471 -20.11 14.14 -16.28
C HIS A 471 -21.00 13.09 -15.63
N ILE A 472 -20.51 11.86 -15.39
CA ILE A 472 -21.28 10.79 -14.72
C ILE A 472 -21.69 11.22 -13.30
N ARG A 473 -20.83 11.91 -12.56
CA ARG A 473 -21.15 12.41 -11.21
C ARG A 473 -22.19 13.52 -11.25
N MET A 474 -22.10 14.42 -12.22
CA MET A 474 -23.05 15.52 -12.40
C MET A 474 -24.42 15.01 -12.85
N GLU A 475 -24.47 14.09 -13.81
CA GLU A 475 -25.70 13.43 -14.26
C GLU A 475 -26.41 12.76 -13.09
N ARG A 476 -25.70 11.98 -12.26
CA ARG A 476 -26.31 11.33 -11.09
C ARG A 476 -26.69 12.27 -9.95
N ALA A 477 -25.99 13.40 -9.82
CA ALA A 477 -26.39 14.45 -8.87
C ALA A 477 -27.68 15.15 -9.33
N LEU A 478 -27.84 15.32 -10.64
CA LEU A 478 -29.05 15.85 -11.27
C LEU A 478 -30.22 14.85 -11.17
N GLU A 479 -30.01 13.56 -11.46
CA GLU A 479 -31.02 12.49 -11.31
C GLU A 479 -31.57 12.45 -9.87
N ARG A 480 -30.69 12.54 -8.86
CA ARG A 480 -31.10 12.62 -7.44
C ARG A 480 -31.84 13.92 -7.09
N GLY A 481 -31.60 15.01 -7.81
CA GLY A 481 -32.33 16.27 -7.65
C GLY A 481 -33.76 16.20 -8.18
N TYR A 482 -33.99 15.38 -9.22
CA TYR A 482 -35.30 15.15 -9.81
C TYR A 482 -36.15 14.12 -9.04
N GLU A 483 -35.55 13.16 -8.33
CA GLU A 483 -36.28 12.20 -7.48
C GLU A 483 -36.78 12.80 -6.14
N ASN A 484 -36.28 13.97 -5.75
CA ASN A 484 -36.65 14.64 -4.48
C ASN A 484 -37.64 15.81 -4.67
N VAL A 485 -38.26 15.93 -5.85
CA VAL A 485 -39.37 16.87 -6.17
C VAL A 485 -40.59 16.06 -6.57
#